data_AF-A0A9P9IRB6-F1
#
_entry.id   AF-A0A9P9IRB6-F1
#
_cell.length_a   1.000
_cell.length_b   1.000
_cell.length_c   1.000
_cell.angle_alpha   90.00
_cell.angle_beta   90.00
_cell.angle_gamma   90.00
#
_symmetry.space_group_name_H-M   'P 1'
#
loop_
_entity.id
_entity.type
_entity.pdbx_description
1 polymer ?
#
loop_
_entity_poly.entity_id
_entity_poly.type
_entity_poly.pdbx_seq_one_letter_code
_entity_poly.pdbx_strand_id
1 'polypeptide(L)'
;MDETQLTPAEKSEYTLDIVACNVAVAFTEAYYYAFQKDRNSISSFYCPKQALGEDEKALAIVWNGEEYDDAASLQSHVQGLTHTYFDVESLDCDVLNPKHLAASQVTNGSGNDGDDLVRRMSITVMVMGSVRLEEQLKGPIREFSETFVLVPNPEKLLTNGINFDKGWQKEWLVLSQNFRFTEWGVIEVTEGDPSIDVSTPMETDKNKNKANGSSTNTFRGSNKGIAGQFAAAGLLAKGKGKA
;
A
#
# COMPACT_ATOMS: atom_id res chain seq x y z
N MET A 1 16.73 22.08 -11.95
CA MET A 1 16.38 23.01 -13.04
C MET A 1 16.35 24.41 -12.48
N ASP A 2 16.75 25.42 -13.23
CA ASP A 2 16.59 26.81 -12.82
C ASP A 2 15.13 27.24 -13.10
N GLU A 3 14.36 27.55 -12.05
CA GLU A 3 12.94 27.93 -12.14
C GLU A 3 12.71 29.15 -13.07
N THR A 4 13.76 29.93 -13.32
CA THR A 4 13.69 31.10 -14.21
C THR A 4 13.51 30.74 -15.68
N GLN A 5 13.76 29.49 -16.08
CA GLN A 5 13.63 29.03 -17.48
C GLN A 5 12.29 28.36 -17.80
N LEU A 6 11.44 28.10 -16.80
CA LEU A 6 10.15 27.43 -17.00
C LEU A 6 9.11 28.39 -17.57
N THR A 7 8.34 27.91 -18.55
CA THR A 7 7.13 28.57 -19.05
C THR A 7 6.06 28.64 -17.94
N PRO A 8 5.07 29.54 -18.05
CA PRO A 8 3.99 29.61 -17.07
C PRO A 8 3.23 28.28 -16.89
N ALA A 9 3.07 27.51 -17.97
CA ALA A 9 2.41 26.20 -17.91
C ALA A 9 3.25 25.17 -17.14
N GLU A 10 4.55 25.08 -17.43
CA GLU A 10 5.45 24.17 -16.72
C GLU A 10 5.60 24.55 -15.24
N LYS A 11 5.57 25.85 -14.92
CA LYS A 11 5.54 26.32 -13.52
C LYS A 11 4.28 25.86 -12.80
N SER A 12 3.13 25.93 -13.48
CA SER A 12 1.86 25.46 -12.92
C SER A 12 1.90 23.96 -12.67
N GLU A 13 2.34 23.17 -13.65
CA GLU A 13 2.48 21.71 -13.54
C GLU A 13 3.43 21.33 -12.39
N TYR A 14 4.62 21.92 -12.35
CA TYR A 14 5.58 21.72 -11.27
C TYR A 14 5.00 22.04 -9.89
N THR A 15 4.17 23.10 -9.80
CA THR A 15 3.49 23.45 -8.54
C THR A 15 2.46 22.39 -8.14
N LEU A 16 1.70 21.85 -9.11
CA LEU A 16 0.74 20.78 -8.85
C LEU A 16 1.46 19.51 -8.36
N ASP A 17 2.59 19.14 -8.97
CA ASP A 17 3.38 17.97 -8.57
C ASP A 17 3.91 18.11 -7.14
N ILE A 18 4.46 19.27 -6.78
CA ILE A 18 4.92 19.53 -5.39
C ILE A 18 3.75 19.39 -4.41
N VAL A 19 2.60 19.98 -4.74
CA VAL A 19 1.42 19.90 -3.88
C VAL A 19 0.94 18.45 -3.77
N ALA A 20 0.91 17.70 -4.86
CA ALA A 20 0.51 16.29 -4.87
C ALA A 20 1.41 15.44 -3.97
N CYS A 21 2.74 15.62 -4.05
CA CYS A 21 3.69 14.98 -3.15
C CYS A 21 3.41 15.29 -1.68
N ASN A 22 3.17 16.56 -1.35
CA ASN A 22 2.87 16.97 0.03
C ASN A 22 1.53 16.40 0.52
N VAL A 23 0.51 16.36 -0.33
CA VAL A 23 -0.78 15.72 -0.02
C VAL A 23 -0.59 14.24 0.23
N ALA A 24 0.15 13.52 -0.63
CA ALA A 24 0.37 12.09 -0.51
C ALA A 24 1.06 11.73 0.82
N VAL A 25 2.12 12.46 1.18
CA VAL A 25 2.83 12.26 2.46
C VAL A 25 1.90 12.55 3.64
N ALA A 26 1.25 13.71 3.65
CA ALA A 26 0.39 14.11 4.76
C ALA A 26 -0.80 13.15 4.94
N PHE A 27 -1.44 12.74 3.84
CA PHE A 27 -2.55 11.79 3.86
C PHE A 27 -2.12 10.42 4.39
N THR A 28 -1.04 9.86 3.87
CA THR A 28 -0.60 8.51 4.27
C THR A 28 -0.15 8.47 5.73
N GLU A 29 0.57 9.49 6.21
CA GLU A 29 0.90 9.62 7.63
C GLU A 29 -0.36 9.62 8.50
N ALA A 30 -1.37 10.41 8.16
CA ALA A 30 -2.63 10.49 8.90
C ALA A 30 -3.40 9.16 8.88
N TYR A 31 -3.52 8.57 7.70
CA TYR A 31 -4.33 7.38 7.44
C TYR A 31 -3.75 6.15 8.16
N TYR A 32 -2.46 5.85 7.99
CA TYR A 32 -1.85 4.72 8.67
C TYR A 32 -1.66 4.93 10.17
N TYR A 33 -1.49 6.19 10.62
CA TYR A 33 -1.58 6.48 12.04
C TYR A 33 -2.98 6.17 12.59
N ALA A 34 -4.06 6.52 11.88
CA ALA A 34 -5.41 6.19 12.30
C ALA A 34 -5.62 4.68 12.41
N PHE A 35 -5.10 3.88 11.46
CA PHE A 35 -5.09 2.42 11.57
C PHE A 35 -4.44 1.89 12.85
N GLN A 36 -3.42 2.57 13.35
CA GLN A 36 -2.68 2.14 14.53
C GLN A 36 -3.24 2.69 15.85
N LYS A 37 -3.71 3.94 15.87
CA LYS A 37 -3.98 4.70 17.09
C LYS A 37 -5.40 5.22 17.23
N ASP A 38 -6.12 5.40 16.11
CA ASP A 38 -7.47 5.95 16.10
C ASP A 38 -8.34 5.23 15.06
N ARG A 39 -8.46 3.91 15.22
CA ARG A 39 -9.17 3.08 14.24
C ARG A 39 -10.61 3.51 14.04
N ASN A 40 -11.22 4.22 14.99
CA ASN A 40 -12.62 4.66 14.91
C ASN A 40 -12.85 5.82 13.94
N SER A 41 -11.79 6.40 13.37
CA SER A 41 -11.90 7.53 12.44
C SER A 41 -11.62 7.17 10.99
N ILE A 42 -11.41 5.88 10.65
CA ILE A 42 -11.13 5.43 9.28
C ILE A 42 -12.21 5.89 8.30
N SER A 43 -13.49 5.76 8.66
CA SER A 43 -14.58 6.17 7.76
C SER A 43 -14.52 7.65 7.34
N SER A 44 -13.93 8.51 8.18
CA SER A 44 -13.86 9.95 7.93
C SER A 44 -12.79 10.37 6.91
N PHE A 45 -11.94 9.44 6.44
CA PHE A 45 -10.98 9.68 5.36
C PHE A 45 -11.60 9.57 3.97
N TYR A 46 -12.84 9.11 3.86
CA TYR A 46 -13.50 8.82 2.57
C TYR A 46 -14.52 9.88 2.21
N CYS A 47 -14.78 10.00 0.91
CA CYS A 47 -15.90 10.78 0.41
C CYS A 47 -17.22 10.21 0.94
N PRO A 48 -18.13 11.07 1.46
CA PRO A 48 -19.46 10.61 1.81
C PRO A 48 -20.20 10.17 0.55
N LYS A 49 -20.93 9.05 0.62
CA LYS A 49 -21.67 8.49 -0.51
C LYS A 49 -22.65 9.50 -1.13
N GLN A 50 -23.19 10.40 -0.32
CA GLN A 50 -24.11 11.45 -0.74
C GLN A 50 -23.46 12.57 -1.56
N ALA A 51 -22.13 12.70 -1.53
CA ALA A 51 -21.41 13.68 -2.35
C ALA A 51 -21.17 13.18 -3.79
N LEU A 52 -21.42 11.90 -4.06
CA LEU A 52 -21.35 11.30 -5.37
C LEU A 52 -22.76 11.34 -5.97
N GLY A 53 -22.90 11.89 -7.17
CA GLY A 53 -24.21 12.02 -7.81
C GLY A 53 -24.91 10.66 -7.98
N GLU A 54 -26.24 10.65 -8.15
CA GLU A 54 -27.03 9.40 -8.26
C GLU A 54 -26.58 8.44 -9.38
N ASP A 55 -25.82 8.94 -10.37
CA ASP A 55 -25.29 8.16 -11.50
C ASP A 55 -23.81 7.72 -11.33
N GLU A 56 -23.11 8.14 -10.27
CA GLU A 56 -21.69 7.82 -10.06
C GLU A 56 -21.51 6.61 -9.12
N LYS A 57 -21.27 5.43 -9.70
CA LYS A 57 -20.61 4.29 -9.02
C LYS A 57 -19.12 4.59 -8.73
N ALA A 58 -18.79 5.78 -8.27
CA ALA A 58 -17.40 6.25 -8.21
C ALA A 58 -16.68 5.79 -6.93
N LEU A 59 -17.41 5.52 -5.84
CA LEU A 59 -16.81 4.96 -4.63
C LEU A 59 -16.57 3.46 -4.80
N ALA A 60 -15.32 3.10 -5.09
CA ALA A 60 -14.88 1.71 -5.11
C ALA A 60 -13.84 1.52 -4.00
N ILE A 61 -14.25 0.82 -2.94
CA ILE A 61 -13.40 0.45 -1.81
C ILE A 61 -13.21 -1.06 -1.86
N VAL A 62 -11.98 -1.50 -2.15
CA VAL A 62 -11.66 -2.92 -2.25
C VAL A 62 -10.52 -3.24 -1.29
N TRP A 63 -10.76 -4.21 -0.40
CA TRP A 63 -9.77 -4.70 0.56
C TRP A 63 -9.52 -6.19 0.35
N ASN A 64 -8.33 -6.51 -0.15
CA ASN A 64 -7.89 -7.88 -0.47
C ASN A 64 -8.87 -8.66 -1.35
N GLY A 65 -9.56 -7.97 -2.27
CA GLY A 65 -10.55 -8.54 -3.19
C GLY A 65 -12.00 -8.49 -2.69
N GLU A 66 -12.24 -8.12 -1.44
CA GLU A 66 -13.59 -7.86 -0.91
C GLU A 66 -13.99 -6.41 -1.18
N GLU A 67 -15.18 -6.19 -1.72
CA GLU A 67 -15.72 -4.87 -2.03
C GLU A 67 -16.61 -4.36 -0.88
N TYR A 68 -16.46 -3.07 -0.55
CA TYR A 68 -17.21 -2.40 0.51
C TYR A 68 -18.07 -1.29 -0.08
N ASP A 69 -19.37 -1.32 0.22
CA ASP A 69 -20.38 -0.39 -0.31
C ASP A 69 -20.22 1.06 0.18
N ASP A 70 -19.55 1.25 1.31
CA ASP A 70 -19.26 2.53 1.93
C ASP A 70 -18.12 2.45 2.95
N ALA A 71 -17.66 3.63 3.38
CA ALA A 71 -16.59 3.77 4.36
C ALA A 71 -16.97 3.28 5.77
N ALA A 72 -18.26 3.21 6.10
CA ALA A 72 -18.74 2.70 7.40
C ALA A 72 -18.60 1.17 7.47
N SER A 73 -18.81 0.50 6.35
CA SER A 73 -18.61 -0.94 6.20
C SER A 73 -17.14 -1.30 6.33
N LEU A 74 -16.24 -0.58 5.65
CA LEU A 74 -14.79 -0.76 5.83
C LEU A 74 -14.35 -0.47 7.28
N GLN A 75 -14.88 0.60 7.87
CA GLN A 75 -14.61 0.95 9.28
C GLN A 75 -14.94 -0.21 10.24
N SER A 76 -16.07 -0.89 10.00
CA SER A 76 -16.47 -2.05 10.80
C SER A 76 -15.51 -3.22 10.61
N HIS A 77 -15.06 -3.47 9.38
CA HIS A 77 -14.01 -4.47 9.09
C HIS A 77 -12.71 -4.16 9.83
N VAL A 78 -12.19 -2.92 9.70
CA VAL A 78 -10.93 -2.50 10.34
C VAL A 78 -11.00 -2.57 11.87
N GLN A 79 -12.17 -2.29 12.47
CA GLN A 79 -12.38 -2.48 13.92
C GLN A 79 -12.36 -3.96 14.34
N GLY A 80 -12.79 -4.86 13.45
CA GLY A 80 -12.74 -6.30 13.67
C GLY A 80 -11.33 -6.91 13.51
N LEU A 81 -10.41 -6.22 12.84
CA LEU A 81 -9.03 -6.67 12.69
C LEU A 81 -8.35 -6.74 14.07
N THR A 82 -7.54 -7.79 14.28
CA THR A 82 -6.62 -7.88 15.41
C THR A 82 -5.54 -6.79 15.30
N HIS A 83 -4.46 -6.84 16.09
CA HIS A 83 -3.36 -5.91 15.99
C HIS A 83 -2.87 -5.78 14.54
N THR A 84 -2.71 -4.53 14.06
CA THR A 84 -2.14 -4.19 12.76
C THR A 84 -1.16 -3.05 12.96
N TYR A 85 0.05 -3.21 12.45
CA TYR A 85 1.05 -2.15 12.42
C TYR A 85 1.59 -2.03 11.00
N PHE A 86 1.24 -0.94 10.34
CA PHE A 86 1.71 -0.64 8.98
C PHE A 86 3.04 0.08 9.07
N ASP A 87 3.99 -0.36 8.25
CA ASP A 87 5.26 0.28 7.99
C ASP A 87 5.31 0.63 6.50
N VAL A 88 5.24 1.92 6.20
CA VAL A 88 5.23 2.43 4.83
C VAL A 88 6.66 2.55 4.35
N GLU A 89 7.00 1.85 3.27
CA GLU A 89 8.37 1.76 2.75
C GLU A 89 8.56 2.57 1.48
N SER A 90 7.53 2.63 0.63
CA SER A 90 7.53 3.38 -0.62
C SER A 90 6.21 4.09 -0.84
N LEU A 91 6.31 5.31 -1.37
CA LEU A 91 5.19 6.18 -1.68
C LEU A 91 5.45 6.84 -3.04
N ASP A 92 4.46 6.77 -3.92
CA ASP A 92 4.46 7.45 -5.21
C ASP A 92 3.11 8.13 -5.44
N CYS A 93 3.09 9.22 -6.22
CA CYS A 93 1.87 9.94 -6.52
C CYS A 93 1.92 10.68 -7.86
N ASP A 94 0.74 10.86 -8.46
CA ASP A 94 0.57 11.55 -9.74
C ASP A 94 -0.73 12.37 -9.75
N VAL A 95 -0.72 13.50 -10.43
CA VAL A 95 -1.90 14.35 -10.63
C VAL A 95 -2.81 13.74 -11.70
N LEU A 96 -3.88 13.08 -11.26
CA LEU A 96 -4.82 12.40 -12.16
C LEU A 96 -5.68 13.38 -12.97
N ASN A 97 -6.20 14.44 -12.33
CA ASN A 97 -7.01 15.45 -13.00
C ASN A 97 -6.85 16.81 -12.28
N PRO A 98 -6.18 17.81 -12.89
CA PRO A 98 -6.01 19.13 -12.31
C PRO A 98 -7.32 19.92 -12.07
N LYS A 99 -8.41 19.51 -12.72
CA LYS A 99 -9.70 20.21 -12.73
C LYS A 99 -10.84 19.29 -12.26
N HIS A 100 -10.56 18.41 -11.28
CA HIS A 100 -11.57 17.50 -10.73
C HIS A 100 -12.76 18.27 -10.15
N LEU A 101 -12.51 19.31 -9.34
CA LEU A 101 -13.57 20.25 -8.95
C LEU A 101 -13.74 21.37 -9.97
N ALA A 102 -14.99 21.74 -10.25
CA ALA A 102 -15.29 22.94 -11.02
C ALA A 102 -14.86 24.19 -10.25
N ALA A 103 -14.42 25.24 -10.94
CA ALA A 103 -13.98 26.48 -10.30
C ALA A 103 -15.08 27.12 -9.42
N SER A 104 -16.35 26.89 -9.75
CA SER A 104 -17.51 27.36 -8.97
C SER A 104 -17.73 26.59 -7.66
N GLN A 105 -17.14 25.40 -7.52
CA GLN A 105 -17.24 24.57 -6.32
C GLN A 105 -16.14 24.85 -5.30
N VAL A 106 -15.13 25.66 -5.67
CA VAL A 106 -14.06 26.06 -4.76
C VAL A 106 -14.57 27.18 -3.85
N THR A 107 -14.74 26.87 -2.57
CA THR A 107 -15.10 27.86 -1.56
C THR A 107 -14.02 28.95 -1.49
N ASN A 108 -14.41 30.22 -1.60
CA ASN A 108 -13.49 31.36 -1.68
C ASN A 108 -12.47 31.26 -2.84
N GLY A 109 -12.82 30.54 -3.91
CA GLY A 109 -12.03 30.49 -5.15
C GLY A 109 -12.19 31.74 -6.00
N SER A 110 -11.35 31.86 -7.03
CA SER A 110 -11.42 32.93 -8.03
C SER A 110 -12.62 32.79 -8.98
N GLY A 111 -13.20 31.58 -9.07
CA GLY A 111 -14.25 31.23 -10.03
C GLY A 111 -13.76 31.07 -11.48
N ASN A 112 -12.46 31.23 -11.72
CA ASN A 112 -11.84 31.08 -13.03
C ASN A 112 -11.32 29.65 -13.23
N ASP A 113 -11.59 29.07 -14.41
CA ASP A 113 -11.21 27.69 -14.72
C ASP A 113 -9.70 27.46 -14.83
N GLY A 114 -8.92 28.52 -15.12
CA GLY A 114 -7.45 28.45 -15.16
C GLY A 114 -6.75 28.56 -13.80
N ASP A 115 -7.50 28.88 -12.75
CA ASP A 115 -6.94 29.19 -11.42
C ASP A 115 -7.33 28.13 -10.39
N ASP A 116 -6.75 28.24 -9.18
CA ASP A 116 -7.02 27.38 -8.03
C ASP A 116 -6.81 25.88 -8.26
N LEU A 117 -6.05 25.51 -9.29
CA LEU A 117 -5.84 24.11 -9.69
C LEU A 117 -5.30 23.25 -8.54
N VAL A 118 -4.45 23.83 -7.68
CA VAL A 118 -3.90 23.16 -6.48
C VAL A 118 -4.99 22.72 -5.49
N ARG A 119 -6.14 23.40 -5.45
CA ARG A 119 -7.31 23.07 -4.58
C ARG A 119 -8.37 22.23 -5.30
N ARG A 120 -8.18 21.98 -6.60
CA ARG A 120 -9.19 21.36 -7.47
C ARG A 120 -8.77 20.00 -7.97
N MET A 121 -7.49 19.63 -7.82
CA MET A 121 -6.94 18.43 -8.42
C MET A 121 -7.27 17.15 -7.67
N SER A 122 -7.51 16.08 -8.42
CA SER A 122 -7.48 14.71 -7.90
C SER A 122 -6.10 14.09 -8.11
N ILE A 123 -5.66 13.27 -7.17
CA ILE A 123 -4.32 12.69 -7.11
C ILE A 123 -4.46 11.17 -6.99
N THR A 124 -3.65 10.42 -7.73
CA THR A 124 -3.46 8.99 -7.48
C THR A 124 -2.28 8.82 -6.53
N VAL A 125 -2.43 8.01 -5.49
CA VAL A 125 -1.37 7.70 -4.54
C VAL A 125 -1.18 6.20 -4.50
N MET A 126 0.07 5.74 -4.66
CA MET A 126 0.45 4.34 -4.53
C MET A 126 1.35 4.18 -3.31
N VAL A 127 0.98 3.25 -2.45
CA VAL A 127 1.70 2.92 -1.22
C VAL A 127 2.15 1.47 -1.27
N MET A 128 3.39 1.23 -0.89
CA MET A 128 3.91 -0.11 -0.68
C MET A 128 4.61 -0.16 0.67
N GLY A 129 4.55 -1.32 1.30
CA GLY A 129 5.26 -1.56 2.55
C GLY A 129 4.89 -2.88 3.16
N SER A 130 5.02 -2.95 4.47
CA SER A 130 4.74 -4.17 5.23
C SER A 130 3.76 -3.89 6.38
N VAL A 131 2.96 -4.90 6.72
CA VAL A 131 2.05 -4.84 7.85
C VAL A 131 2.28 -6.03 8.77
N ARG A 132 2.49 -5.75 10.05
CA ARG A 132 2.52 -6.76 11.10
C ARG A 132 1.11 -7.01 11.61
N LEU A 133 0.69 -8.27 11.61
CA LEU A 133 -0.66 -8.70 12.01
C LEU A 133 -0.63 -9.42 13.37
N GLU A 134 -1.79 -9.55 14.01
CA GLU A 134 -2.06 -10.36 15.21
C GLU A 134 -1.36 -9.89 16.51
N GLU A 135 -0.03 -9.83 16.53
CA GLU A 135 0.78 -9.48 17.71
C GLU A 135 1.82 -8.41 17.40
N GLN A 136 2.04 -7.49 18.34
CA GLN A 136 2.90 -6.32 18.15
C GLN A 136 4.38 -6.62 17.92
N LEU A 137 4.93 -7.69 18.51
CA LEU A 137 6.37 -7.97 18.47
C LEU A 137 6.74 -9.24 17.69
N LYS A 138 5.82 -10.20 17.61
CA LYS A 138 6.08 -11.54 17.04
C LYS A 138 5.07 -11.96 15.98
N GLY A 139 4.08 -11.11 15.71
CA GLY A 139 3.09 -11.37 14.69
C GLY A 139 3.71 -11.49 13.30
N PRO A 140 3.06 -12.23 12.38
CA PRO A 140 3.52 -12.36 11.00
C PRO A 140 3.56 -10.97 10.34
N ILE A 141 4.56 -10.78 9.48
CA ILE A 141 4.71 -9.59 8.64
C ILE A 141 4.30 -10.00 7.23
N ARG A 142 3.40 -9.24 6.63
CA ARG A 142 3.01 -9.40 5.22
C ARG A 142 3.33 -8.15 4.45
N GLU A 143 3.76 -8.30 3.21
CA GLU A 143 3.90 -7.17 2.28
C GLU A 143 2.55 -6.78 1.69
N PHE A 144 2.34 -5.48 1.50
CA PHE A 144 1.12 -4.94 0.90
C PHE A 144 1.42 -3.90 -0.16
N SER A 145 0.45 -3.75 -1.06
CA SER A 145 0.35 -2.65 -2.00
C SER A 145 -1.05 -2.07 -1.92
N GLU A 146 -1.12 -0.75 -1.86
CA GLU A 146 -2.38 -0.03 -1.73
C GLU A 146 -2.39 1.17 -2.67
N THR A 147 -3.48 1.31 -3.43
CA THR A 147 -3.68 2.46 -4.32
C THR A 147 -4.89 3.26 -3.87
N PHE A 148 -4.76 4.58 -3.85
CA PHE A 148 -5.82 5.52 -3.56
C PHE A 148 -6.03 6.48 -4.73
N VAL A 149 -7.27 6.85 -4.96
CA VAL A 149 -7.63 8.08 -5.68
C VAL A 149 -8.13 9.07 -4.64
N LEU A 150 -7.41 10.18 -4.51
CA LEU A 150 -7.72 11.27 -3.59
C LEU A 150 -8.38 12.42 -4.35
N VAL A 151 -9.41 13.00 -3.76
CA VAL A 151 -10.13 14.16 -4.29
C VAL A 151 -10.19 15.28 -3.26
N PRO A 152 -10.26 16.55 -3.68
CA PRO A 152 -10.28 17.66 -2.74
C PRO A 152 -11.58 17.67 -1.95
N ASN A 153 -11.50 18.11 -0.68
CA ASN A 153 -12.63 18.29 0.21
C ASN A 153 -13.04 19.78 0.28
N PRO A 154 -14.13 20.19 -0.41
CA PRO A 154 -14.53 21.59 -0.47
C PRO A 154 -14.88 22.19 0.89
N GLU A 155 -15.28 21.38 1.86
CA GLU A 155 -15.64 21.82 3.21
C GLU A 155 -14.42 22.16 4.07
N LYS A 156 -13.24 21.64 3.71
CA LYS A 156 -11.99 21.82 4.47
C LYS A 156 -11.02 22.75 3.77
N LEU A 157 -11.11 22.87 2.45
CA LEU A 157 -10.36 23.83 1.63
C LEU A 157 -10.98 25.23 1.66
N LEU A 158 -11.24 25.75 2.87
CA LEU A 158 -11.94 27.04 3.08
C LEU A 158 -11.03 28.27 2.91
N THR A 159 -9.71 28.08 2.98
CA THR A 159 -8.73 29.16 2.86
C THR A 159 -7.93 29.04 1.56
N ASN A 160 -7.29 30.14 1.15
CA ASN A 160 -6.42 30.15 -0.04
C ASN A 160 -5.14 29.33 0.15
N GLY A 161 -4.85 28.88 1.38
CA GLY A 161 -3.73 27.99 1.69
C GLY A 161 -4.21 26.55 1.84
N ILE A 162 -3.35 25.63 1.41
CA ILE A 162 -3.44 24.20 1.71
C ILE A 162 -2.71 23.97 3.02
N ASN A 163 -3.37 23.37 4.00
CA ASN A 163 -2.75 23.07 5.29
C ASN A 163 -2.30 21.60 5.37
N PHE A 164 -0.99 21.40 5.25
CA PHE A 164 -0.37 20.08 5.38
C PHE A 164 -0.03 19.70 6.83
N ASP A 165 -0.79 20.14 7.84
CA ASP A 165 -0.59 19.77 9.25
C ASP A 165 -0.92 18.27 9.48
N LYS A 166 -0.06 17.40 8.95
CA LYS A 166 -0.07 15.93 9.02
C LYS A 166 -1.36 15.28 8.53
N GLY A 167 -2.06 15.86 7.55
CA GLY A 167 -3.22 15.27 6.85
C GLY A 167 -4.51 15.10 7.66
N TRP A 168 -4.50 15.44 8.95
CA TRP A 168 -5.64 15.30 9.87
C TRP A 168 -6.84 16.18 9.51
N GLN A 169 -6.59 17.25 8.77
CA GLN A 169 -7.58 18.21 8.30
C GLN A 169 -8.48 17.60 7.24
N LYS A 170 -8.07 16.48 6.62
CA LYS A 170 -8.82 15.76 5.58
C LYS A 170 -9.25 16.69 4.45
N GLU A 171 -8.29 17.53 4.03
CA GLU A 171 -8.41 18.42 2.88
C GLU A 171 -8.49 17.63 1.57
N TRP A 172 -7.98 16.39 1.56
CA TRP A 172 -8.24 15.39 0.53
C TRP A 172 -8.93 14.18 1.16
N LEU A 173 -9.88 13.62 0.43
CA LEU A 173 -10.65 12.44 0.80
C LEU A 173 -10.44 11.33 -0.22
N VAL A 174 -10.55 10.08 0.23
CA VAL A 174 -10.49 8.90 -0.61
C VAL A 174 -11.80 8.77 -1.40
N LEU A 175 -11.67 8.84 -2.72
CA LEU A 175 -12.73 8.48 -3.67
C LEU A 175 -12.69 7.00 -4.01
N SER A 176 -11.51 6.42 -4.18
CA SER A 176 -11.36 4.99 -4.48
C SER A 176 -10.12 4.43 -3.81
N GLN A 177 -10.19 3.16 -3.43
CA GLN A 177 -9.13 2.43 -2.76
C GLN A 177 -9.05 1.00 -3.26
N ASN A 178 -7.84 0.51 -3.46
CA ASN A 178 -7.55 -0.91 -3.64
C ASN A 178 -6.38 -1.30 -2.72
N PHE A 179 -6.67 -2.05 -1.65
CA PHE A 179 -5.68 -2.66 -0.78
C PHE A 179 -5.48 -4.13 -1.14
N ARG A 180 -4.22 -4.60 -1.19
CA ARG A 180 -3.93 -6.00 -1.45
C ARG A 180 -2.60 -6.44 -0.81
N PHE A 181 -2.57 -7.65 -0.26
CA PHE A 181 -1.30 -8.30 0.06
C PHE A 181 -0.58 -8.72 -1.23
N THR A 182 0.70 -8.36 -1.37
CA THR A 182 1.49 -8.68 -2.57
C THR A 182 1.98 -10.13 -2.56
N GLU A 183 2.13 -10.71 -1.38
CA GLU A 183 2.44 -12.12 -1.19
C GLU A 183 1.17 -12.97 -1.14
N TRP A 184 1.21 -14.10 -1.87
CA TRP A 184 0.24 -15.17 -1.73
C TRP A 184 0.59 -15.98 -0.48
N GLY A 185 -0.32 -16.02 0.50
CA GLY A 185 -0.13 -16.91 1.64
C GLY A 185 -0.14 -18.38 1.16
N VAL A 186 0.77 -19.22 1.66
CA VAL A 186 0.78 -20.67 1.37
C VAL A 186 -0.57 -21.32 1.72
N ILE A 187 -1.29 -20.75 2.70
CA ILE A 187 -2.62 -21.18 3.14
C ILE A 187 -3.71 -20.81 2.11
N GLU A 188 -3.57 -19.69 1.40
CA GLU A 188 -4.53 -19.26 0.37
C GLU A 188 -4.37 -20.10 -0.93
N VAL A 189 -3.23 -20.76 -1.14
CA VAL A 189 -3.03 -21.73 -2.23
C VAL A 189 -3.69 -23.08 -1.92
N THR A 190 -3.91 -23.40 -0.65
CA THR A 190 -4.40 -24.73 -0.21
C THR A 190 -5.92 -24.81 -0.03
N GLU A 191 -6.62 -23.69 0.12
CA GLU A 191 -8.10 -23.71 0.15
C GLU A 191 -8.76 -24.12 -1.18
N GLY A 192 -7.97 -24.23 -2.26
CA GLY A 192 -8.40 -24.78 -3.55
C GLY A 192 -8.11 -26.27 -3.77
N ASP A 193 -7.33 -26.93 -2.91
CA ASP A 193 -6.97 -28.35 -3.07
C ASP A 193 -6.83 -29.05 -1.70
N PRO A 194 -7.81 -29.86 -1.27
CA PRO A 194 -7.79 -30.56 0.01
C PRO A 194 -6.75 -31.70 0.10
N SER A 195 -5.83 -31.83 -0.86
CA SER A 195 -4.86 -32.93 -0.91
C SER A 195 -3.45 -32.61 -0.37
N ILE A 196 -3.16 -31.35 0.00
CA ILE A 196 -1.82 -30.96 0.47
C ILE A 196 -1.80 -30.87 2.00
N ASP A 197 -1.43 -31.97 2.65
CA ASP A 197 -1.17 -32.05 4.08
C ASP A 197 0.26 -31.59 4.39
N VAL A 198 0.41 -30.38 4.96
CA VAL A 198 1.69 -29.83 5.44
C VAL A 198 1.92 -30.25 6.90
N SER A 199 1.91 -31.56 7.15
CA SER A 199 2.28 -32.12 8.45
C SER A 199 3.27 -33.27 8.28
N THR A 200 4.48 -32.98 7.80
CA THR A 200 5.62 -33.86 8.08
C THR A 200 6.94 -33.09 7.98
N PRO A 201 7.72 -32.98 9.08
CA PRO A 201 9.12 -32.59 8.98
C PRO A 201 9.86 -33.67 8.19
N MET A 202 10.72 -33.25 7.26
CA MET A 202 11.48 -34.14 6.39
C MET A 202 12.43 -35.02 7.22
N GLU A 203 11.98 -36.22 7.58
CA GLU A 203 12.76 -37.21 8.31
C GLU A 203 13.80 -37.82 7.36
N THR A 204 15.07 -37.59 7.66
CA THR A 204 16.18 -38.23 6.96
C THR A 204 16.22 -39.70 7.33
N ASP A 205 15.89 -40.61 6.40
CA ASP A 205 16.07 -42.02 6.70
C ASP A 205 16.82 -42.86 5.67
N LYS A 206 17.61 -43.75 6.27
CA LYS A 206 18.62 -44.61 5.69
C LYS A 206 17.96 -45.84 5.09
N ASN A 207 18.14 -46.02 3.78
CA ASN A 207 18.49 -47.28 3.12
C ASN A 207 17.82 -48.59 3.61
N LYS A 208 16.87 -49.15 2.83
CA LYS A 208 16.89 -50.57 2.36
C LYS A 208 15.73 -50.95 1.42
N ASN A 209 16.14 -51.57 0.31
CA ASN A 209 15.41 -52.27 -0.76
C ASN A 209 14.19 -53.14 -0.36
N LYS A 210 13.13 -53.11 -1.20
CA LYS A 210 12.75 -54.24 -2.07
C LYS A 210 11.68 -53.85 -3.11
N ALA A 211 11.84 -54.43 -4.30
CA ALA A 211 11.16 -54.16 -5.56
C ALA A 211 9.73 -54.72 -5.68
N ASN A 212 8.88 -54.08 -6.49
CA ASN A 212 8.37 -54.63 -7.77
C ASN A 212 7.34 -53.70 -8.46
N GLY A 213 7.44 -53.60 -9.80
CA GLY A 213 6.35 -53.14 -10.69
C GLY A 213 6.51 -51.72 -11.27
N SER A 214 7.47 -51.48 -12.16
CA SER A 214 7.24 -51.42 -13.62
C SER A 214 6.35 -50.26 -14.12
N SER A 215 6.95 -49.08 -14.35
CA SER A 215 6.98 -48.47 -15.70
C SER A 215 8.12 -47.46 -15.82
N THR A 216 9.05 -47.77 -16.72
CA THR A 216 10.14 -46.95 -17.24
C THR A 216 9.61 -46.19 -18.47
N ASN A 217 9.82 -44.89 -18.71
CA ASN A 217 11.09 -44.24 -19.05
C ASN A 217 10.92 -42.71 -18.95
N THR A 218 11.66 -42.01 -18.08
CA THR A 218 12.87 -41.22 -18.37
C THR A 218 12.72 -40.05 -19.36
N PHE A 219 12.65 -38.83 -18.80
CA PHE A 219 13.37 -37.67 -19.33
C PHE A 219 14.52 -37.33 -18.37
N ARG A 220 15.73 -37.20 -18.91
CA ARG A 220 17.03 -37.10 -18.22
C ARG A 220 17.62 -35.70 -18.44
N GLY A 221 18.12 -35.09 -17.37
CA GLY A 221 19.08 -33.97 -17.37
C GLY A 221 18.43 -32.59 -17.28
N SER A 222 18.87 -31.62 -16.47
CA SER A 222 20.16 -31.44 -15.80
C SER A 222 19.97 -30.48 -14.60
N ASN A 223 19.88 -31.02 -13.37
CA ASN A 223 20.11 -30.24 -12.16
C ASN A 223 21.60 -30.34 -11.81
N LYS A 224 22.39 -29.35 -12.25
CA LYS A 224 23.70 -29.07 -11.67
C LYS A 224 23.50 -28.03 -10.58
N GLY A 225 23.67 -28.46 -9.33
CA GLY A 225 23.71 -27.57 -8.20
C GLY A 225 24.87 -26.58 -8.30
N ILE A 226 24.59 -25.33 -7.95
CA ILE A 226 25.61 -24.32 -7.61
C ILE A 226 25.59 -24.21 -6.08
N ALA A 227 26.20 -25.18 -5.43
CA ALA A 227 26.58 -25.11 -4.02
C ALA A 227 27.76 -26.05 -3.84
N GLY A 228 28.99 -25.55 -4.10
CA GLY A 228 30.17 -26.40 -4.08
C GLY A 228 31.49 -25.77 -4.52
N GLN A 229 31.68 -24.47 -4.32
CA GLN A 229 33.00 -23.79 -4.27
C GLN A 229 32.76 -22.67 -3.25
N PHE A 230 33.30 -22.65 -2.03
CA PHE A 230 34.71 -22.69 -1.65
C PHE A 230 34.85 -23.34 -0.27
N ALA A 231 35.76 -24.30 -0.15
CA ALA A 231 36.33 -24.72 1.12
C ALA A 231 37.81 -24.33 1.14
N ALA A 232 38.28 -23.96 2.33
CA ALA A 232 39.66 -23.99 2.78
C ALA A 232 40.63 -22.89 2.28
N ALA A 233 40.79 -21.88 3.12
CA ALA A 233 42.11 -21.50 3.60
C ALA A 233 41.98 -21.01 5.04
N GLY A 234 42.32 -21.87 6.00
CA GLY A 234 42.51 -21.46 7.38
C GLY A 234 43.81 -20.68 7.52
N LEU A 235 43.87 -19.77 8.50
CA LEU A 235 45.09 -19.58 9.26
C LEU A 235 44.74 -19.17 10.70
N LEU A 236 45.05 -20.08 11.60
CA LEU A 236 45.07 -19.92 13.05
C LEU A 236 46.19 -18.94 13.44
N ALA A 237 45.88 -17.93 14.23
CA ALA A 237 46.87 -17.28 15.10
C ALA A 237 46.34 -17.27 16.53
N LYS A 238 46.96 -18.16 17.30
CA LYS A 238 46.71 -18.57 18.67
C LYS A 238 47.14 -17.45 19.64
N GLY A 239 46.30 -17.18 20.64
CA GLY A 239 46.63 -16.25 21.72
C GLY A 239 47.78 -16.72 22.62
N LYS A 240 48.35 -15.76 23.34
CA LYS A 240 49.00 -15.95 24.64
C LYS A 240 48.76 -14.70 25.48
N GLY A 241 48.00 -14.85 26.56
CA GLY A 241 48.15 -13.98 27.72
C GLY A 241 49.31 -14.47 28.60
N LYS A 242 49.92 -13.55 29.35
CA LYS A 242 50.30 -13.74 30.76
C LYS A 242 50.87 -12.43 31.35
N ALA A 243 50.46 -12.23 32.61
CA ALA A 243 51.04 -11.43 33.69
C ALA A 243 51.05 -9.91 33.52
#